data_AF-X1LBE5-F1
#
_entry.id   AF-X1LBE5-F1
#
_cell.length_a   1.000
_cell.length_b   1.000
_cell.length_c   1.000
_cell.angle_alpha   90.00
_cell.angle_beta   90.00
_cell.angle_gamma   90.00
#
_symmetry.space_group_name_H-M   'P 1'
#
loop_
_entity.id
_entity.type
_entity.pdbx_description
1 polymer ?
#
loop_
_entity_poly.entity_id
_entity_poly.type
_entity_poly.pdbx_seq_one_letter_code
_entity_poly.pdbx_strand_id
1 'polypeptide(L)'
;GSVDLLFVDGARDYAHAKRDMIQYFPKLKESGILLGHDYTSQKIHQDVVRAANELFPNLKVLKNSRVYLVDRKTTSMVGAPAKPAAIRKPEVTRKEIRTERKYDVVIPYFHLQKITSECIQSIIKHSKNYRIIATADGSTPTEARVVAAALKPAEEFIHLVNPQNLGFPGNTNRGLRIIDAKYVAVINNDLTVRENWLEALEKEYLKRGG
;
A
#
# COMPACT_ATOMS: atom_id res chain seq x y z
N GLY A 1 8.47 -3.21 -10.27
CA GLY A 1 7.56 -4.34 -9.97
C GLY A 1 6.15 -3.87 -10.23
N SER A 2 5.29 -4.77 -10.71
CA SER A 2 3.87 -4.48 -10.95
C SER A 2 3.02 -5.13 -9.86
N VAL A 3 1.93 -4.47 -9.46
CA VAL A 3 1.07 -4.81 -8.33
C VAL A 3 -0.18 -5.54 -8.81
N ASP A 4 -0.57 -6.62 -8.12
CA ASP A 4 -1.75 -7.43 -8.47
C ASP A 4 -3.06 -6.86 -7.92
N LEU A 5 -3.01 -6.35 -6.69
CA LEU A 5 -4.15 -5.72 -6.02
C LEU A 5 -3.71 -4.43 -5.35
N LEU A 6 -4.40 -3.33 -5.66
CA LEU A 6 -4.19 -2.05 -5.02
C LEU A 6 -5.49 -1.61 -4.36
N PHE A 7 -5.47 -1.40 -3.05
CA PHE A 7 -6.58 -0.80 -2.31
C PHE A 7 -6.23 0.65 -1.98
N VAL A 8 -6.98 1.61 -2.51
CA VAL A 8 -6.79 3.05 -2.27
C VAL A 8 -7.80 3.51 -1.22
N ASP A 9 -7.28 3.75 -0.02
CA ASP A 9 -8.00 4.32 1.11
C ASP A 9 -7.16 5.46 1.67
N GLY A 10 -7.44 6.67 1.18
CA GLY A 10 -6.61 7.84 1.34
C GLY A 10 -7.41 9.08 1.68
N ALA A 11 -6.84 10.26 1.45
CA ALA A 11 -7.51 11.52 1.73
C ALA A 11 -8.83 11.65 0.93
N ARG A 12 -9.82 12.27 1.58
CA ARG A 12 -11.19 12.40 1.05
C ARG A 12 -11.42 13.64 0.19
N ASP A 13 -10.36 14.40 -0.09
CA ASP A 13 -10.39 15.55 -0.99
C ASP A 13 -9.92 15.19 -2.40
N TYR A 14 -10.36 15.99 -3.36
CA TYR A 14 -10.25 15.66 -4.77
C TYR A 14 -8.81 15.62 -5.26
N ALA A 15 -7.98 16.57 -4.82
CA ALA A 15 -6.61 16.72 -5.32
C ALA A 15 -5.76 15.52 -4.92
N HIS A 16 -5.85 15.11 -3.65
CA HIS A 16 -5.11 13.96 -3.13
C HIS A 16 -5.64 12.64 -3.68
N ALA A 17 -6.97 12.43 -3.70
CA ALA A 17 -7.57 11.22 -4.25
C ALA A 17 -7.20 11.02 -5.73
N LYS A 18 -7.32 12.07 -6.55
CA LYS A 18 -6.95 12.03 -7.98
C LYS A 18 -5.46 11.77 -8.17
N ARG A 19 -4.59 12.43 -7.39
CA ARG A 19 -3.14 12.22 -7.43
C ARG A 19 -2.77 10.78 -7.09
N ASP A 20 -3.39 10.20 -6.07
CA ASP A 20 -3.10 8.84 -5.61
C ASP A 20 -3.49 7.80 -6.67
N MET A 21 -4.68 7.95 -7.27
CA MET A 21 -5.13 7.12 -8.39
C MET A 21 -4.17 7.23 -9.59
N ILE A 22 -3.74 8.44 -9.95
CA ILE A 22 -2.77 8.66 -11.04
C ILE A 22 -1.42 8.02 -10.75
N GLN A 23 -0.93 8.10 -9.50
CA GLN A 23 0.38 7.56 -9.13
C GLN A 23 0.39 6.04 -9.05
N TYR A 24 -0.70 5.43 -8.59
CA TYR A 24 -0.75 3.98 -8.42
C TYR A 24 -1.29 3.23 -9.62
N PHE A 25 -2.25 3.77 -10.37
CA PHE A 25 -2.89 3.04 -11.46
C PHE A 25 -1.87 2.47 -12.46
N PRO A 26 -0.83 3.21 -12.94
CA PRO A 26 0.19 2.68 -13.85
C PRO A 26 1.01 1.52 -13.29
N LYS A 27 1.04 1.33 -11.97
CA LYS A 27 1.83 0.29 -11.30
C LYS A 27 1.11 -1.05 -11.21
N LEU A 28 -0.19 -1.11 -11.49
CA LEU A 28 -0.93 -2.37 -11.57
C LEU A 28 -0.41 -3.25 -12.73
N LYS A 29 -0.46 -4.57 -12.56
CA LYS A 29 -0.34 -5.51 -13.69
C LYS A 29 -1.52 -5.33 -14.64
N GLU A 30 -1.39 -5.81 -15.87
CA GLU A 30 -2.52 -5.82 -16.82
C GLU A 30 -3.71 -6.62 -16.29
N SER A 31 -3.46 -7.69 -15.54
CA SER A 31 -4.47 -8.47 -14.80
C SER A 31 -4.85 -7.88 -13.44
N GLY A 32 -4.25 -6.74 -13.05
CA GLY A 32 -4.37 -6.19 -11.71
C GLY A 32 -5.70 -5.50 -11.47
N ILE A 33 -6.12 -5.51 -10.20
CA ILE A 33 -7.37 -4.89 -9.74
C ILE A 33 -7.05 -3.69 -8.86
N LEU A 34 -7.65 -2.55 -9.15
CA LEU A 34 -7.72 -1.41 -8.22
C LEU A 34 -9.06 -1.47 -7.49
N LEU A 35 -9.01 -1.35 -6.18
CA LEU A 35 -10.15 -1.13 -5.32
C LEU A 35 -9.98 0.26 -4.69
N GLY A 36 -11.04 1.05 -4.62
CA GLY A 36 -11.04 2.29 -3.86
C GLY A 36 -12.23 2.37 -2.93
N HIS A 37 -12.06 2.98 -1.78
CA HIS A 37 -13.10 3.10 -0.75
C HIS A 37 -13.93 4.41 -0.91
N ASP A 38 -14.96 4.58 -0.06
CA ASP A 38 -15.77 5.80 0.07
C ASP A 38 -16.60 6.26 -1.15
N TYR A 39 -16.99 5.34 -2.04
CA TYR A 39 -17.77 5.67 -3.26
C TYR A 39 -19.26 5.99 -3.03
N THR A 40 -19.93 5.28 -2.11
CA THR A 40 -21.41 5.32 -2.02
C THR A 40 -21.95 6.40 -1.08
N SER A 41 -21.10 7.07 -0.30
CA SER A 41 -21.49 8.24 0.52
C SER A 41 -21.39 9.54 -0.29
N GLN A 42 -22.11 9.62 -1.42
CA GLN A 42 -22.01 10.71 -2.40
C GLN A 42 -22.35 12.12 -1.86
N LYS A 43 -22.91 12.27 -0.66
CA LYS A 43 -23.09 13.60 -0.04
C LYS A 43 -21.90 14.05 0.82
N ILE A 44 -21.03 13.12 1.24
CA ILE A 44 -19.93 13.36 2.18
C ILE A 44 -18.56 13.21 1.49
N HIS A 45 -18.46 12.40 0.43
CA HIS A 45 -17.21 12.10 -0.28
C HIS A 45 -17.30 12.43 -1.78
N GLN A 46 -17.98 13.54 -2.12
CA GLN A 46 -18.18 13.99 -3.51
C GLN A 46 -16.88 14.09 -4.30
N ASP A 47 -15.83 14.52 -3.63
CA ASP A 47 -14.53 14.73 -4.24
C ASP A 47 -13.83 13.42 -4.65
N VAL A 48 -13.93 12.37 -3.85
CA VAL A 48 -13.40 11.02 -4.18
C VAL A 48 -14.19 10.44 -5.36
N VAL A 49 -15.52 10.57 -5.32
CA VAL A 49 -16.42 10.08 -6.38
C VAL A 49 -16.18 10.83 -7.69
N ARG A 50 -15.99 12.15 -7.63
CA ARG A 50 -15.66 12.98 -8.80
C ARG A 50 -14.33 12.55 -9.41
N ALA A 51 -13.28 12.42 -8.59
CA ALA A 51 -11.96 11.98 -9.05
C ALA A 51 -12.00 10.57 -9.68
N ALA A 52 -12.69 9.62 -9.04
CA ALA A 52 -12.82 8.25 -9.55
C ALA A 52 -13.57 8.18 -10.88
N ASN A 53 -14.69 8.90 -11.01
CA ASN A 53 -15.48 8.91 -12.25
C ASN A 53 -14.76 9.60 -13.41
N GLU A 54 -14.03 10.69 -13.14
CA GLU A 54 -13.22 11.34 -14.17
C GLU A 54 -12.12 10.43 -14.71
N LEU A 55 -11.46 9.67 -13.82
CA LEU A 55 -10.35 8.80 -14.21
C LEU A 55 -10.81 7.46 -14.77
N PHE A 56 -11.92 6.90 -14.28
CA PHE A 56 -12.37 5.54 -14.54
C PHE A 56 -13.87 5.48 -14.87
N PRO A 57 -14.28 5.88 -16.09
CA PRO A 57 -15.70 5.95 -16.45
C PRO A 57 -16.43 4.59 -16.40
N ASN A 58 -15.69 3.46 -16.42
CA ASN A 58 -16.24 2.10 -16.39
C ASN A 58 -16.01 1.38 -15.04
N LEU A 59 -15.75 2.11 -13.95
CA LEU A 59 -15.61 1.51 -12.62
C LEU A 59 -16.88 0.76 -12.20
N LYS A 60 -16.71 -0.32 -11.43
CA LYS A 60 -17.82 -1.13 -10.89
C LYS A 60 -17.94 -0.90 -9.39
N VAL A 61 -19.14 -0.62 -8.90
CA VAL A 61 -19.38 -0.51 -7.45
C VAL A 61 -19.75 -1.89 -6.90
N LEU A 62 -19.09 -2.34 -5.83
CA LEU A 62 -19.43 -3.59 -5.18
C LEU A 62 -20.78 -3.45 -4.47
N LYS A 63 -21.67 -4.44 -4.66
CA LYS A 63 -23.01 -4.43 -4.03
C LYS A 63 -22.89 -4.32 -2.51
N ASN A 64 -23.74 -3.48 -1.90
CA ASN A 64 -23.79 -3.24 -0.45
C ASN A 64 -22.45 -2.82 0.16
N SER A 65 -21.58 -2.17 -0.63
CA SER A 65 -20.26 -1.74 -0.20
C SER A 65 -20.01 -0.27 -0.56
N ARG A 66 -19.05 0.36 0.13
CA ARG A 66 -18.48 1.66 -0.24
C ARG A 66 -17.33 1.53 -1.24
N VAL A 67 -16.98 0.30 -1.61
CA VAL A 67 -15.84 0.00 -2.47
C VAL A 67 -16.25 0.03 -3.94
N TYR A 68 -15.48 0.74 -4.75
CA TYR A 68 -15.48 0.60 -6.20
C TYR A 68 -14.27 -0.21 -6.66
N LEU A 69 -14.41 -0.84 -7.81
CA LEU A 69 -13.46 -1.75 -8.43
C LEU A 69 -13.17 -1.28 -9.86
N VAL A 70 -11.89 -1.19 -10.20
CA VAL A 70 -11.41 -0.95 -11.55
C VAL A 70 -10.54 -2.13 -11.96
N ASP A 71 -11.00 -2.84 -12.97
CA ASP A 71 -10.25 -3.93 -13.59
C ASP A 71 -9.38 -3.33 -14.70
N ARG A 72 -8.06 -3.43 -14.53
CA ARG A 72 -7.10 -2.82 -15.46
C ARG A 72 -7.16 -3.43 -16.86
N LYS A 73 -7.61 -4.67 -17.01
CA LYS A 73 -7.76 -5.31 -18.33
C LYS A 73 -8.88 -4.67 -19.13
N THR A 74 -9.94 -4.20 -18.46
CA THR A 74 -11.16 -3.72 -19.10
C THR A 74 -11.36 -2.21 -18.99
N THR A 75 -10.55 -1.52 -18.19
CA THR A 75 -10.68 -0.08 -17.94
C THR A 75 -9.35 0.62 -18.17
N SER A 76 -9.36 1.62 -19.06
CA SER A 76 -8.23 2.54 -19.25
C SER A 76 -8.45 3.83 -18.46
N MET A 77 -7.38 4.38 -17.88
CA MET A 77 -7.43 5.65 -17.16
C MET A 77 -7.44 6.83 -18.12
N VAL A 78 -8.41 7.74 -17.96
CA VAL A 78 -8.49 8.97 -18.75
C VAL A 78 -7.40 9.95 -18.32
N GLY A 79 -6.69 10.55 -19.28
CA GLY A 79 -5.66 11.56 -19.00
C GLY A 79 -4.40 11.00 -18.32
N ALA A 80 -4.10 9.71 -18.52
CA ALA A 80 -2.92 9.08 -17.94
C ALA A 80 -1.64 9.85 -18.31
N PRO A 81 -0.83 10.32 -17.33
CA PRO A 81 0.50 10.78 -17.65
C PRO A 81 1.30 9.63 -18.25
N ALA A 82 2.26 9.96 -19.12
CA ALA A 82 3.18 8.97 -19.68
C ALA A 82 3.72 8.07 -18.55
N LYS A 83 3.72 6.75 -18.78
CA LYS A 83 4.27 5.75 -17.84
C LYS A 83 5.57 6.32 -17.25
N PRO A 84 5.70 6.46 -15.92
CA PRO A 84 7.01 6.68 -15.34
C PRO A 84 7.90 5.56 -15.86
N ALA A 85 9.05 5.91 -16.43
CA ALA A 85 9.99 4.93 -16.97
C ALA A 85 10.15 3.79 -15.96
N ALA A 86 10.03 2.55 -16.44
CA ALA A 86 10.23 1.39 -15.59
C ALA A 86 11.64 1.48 -14.99
N ILE A 87 11.73 1.84 -13.71
CA ILE A 87 13.01 1.85 -13.01
C ILE A 87 13.41 0.38 -12.91
N ARG A 88 14.40 0.00 -13.72
CA ARG A 88 15.05 -1.31 -13.64
C ARG A 88 15.46 -1.52 -12.19
N LYS A 89 15.03 -2.65 -11.60
CA LYS A 89 15.67 -3.12 -10.37
C LYS A 89 17.17 -3.23 -10.70
N PRO A 90 18.09 -2.73 -9.87
CA PRO A 90 19.52 -2.96 -10.10
C PRO A 90 19.76 -4.46 -10.26
N GLU A 91 20.62 -4.81 -11.20
CA GLU A 91 20.96 -6.20 -11.50
C GLU A 91 21.73 -6.77 -10.30
N VAL A 92 21.04 -7.52 -9.45
CA VAL A 92 21.65 -8.13 -8.26
C VAL A 92 22.07 -9.55 -8.63
N THR A 93 23.37 -9.76 -8.74
CA THR A 93 23.99 -11.10 -8.76
C THR A 93 23.70 -11.76 -7.41
N ARG A 94 22.70 -12.65 -7.35
CA ARG A 94 22.31 -13.33 -6.11
C ARG A 94 23.35 -14.41 -5.77
N LYS A 95 24.14 -14.16 -4.74
CA LYS A 95 24.70 -15.25 -3.91
C LYS A 95 23.58 -15.71 -2.98
N GLU A 96 23.19 -16.98 -3.07
CA GLU A 96 22.52 -17.67 -1.95
C GLU A 96 23.47 -17.55 -0.73
N ILE A 97 23.07 -17.28 0.51
CA ILE A 97 22.07 -17.89 1.42
C ILE A 97 21.91 -16.87 2.60
N ARG A 98 20.80 -16.61 3.33
CA ARG A 98 20.12 -17.40 4.40
C ARG A 98 18.91 -16.63 4.99
N THR A 99 17.97 -17.45 5.51
CA THR A 99 16.66 -17.16 6.12
C THR A 99 15.68 -16.50 5.15
N GLU A 100 14.95 -17.32 4.36
CA GLU A 100 13.98 -16.83 3.38
C GLU A 100 12.77 -16.21 4.06
N ARG A 101 12.96 -14.96 4.46
CA ARG A 101 11.88 -14.06 4.81
C ARG A 101 10.86 -14.05 3.69
N LYS A 102 9.65 -14.51 4.00
CA LYS A 102 8.61 -14.76 3.01
C LYS A 102 7.79 -13.50 2.70
N TYR A 103 7.67 -12.59 3.66
CA TYR A 103 6.82 -11.40 3.56
C TYR A 103 7.55 -10.08 3.86
N ASP A 104 7.39 -9.07 3.00
CA ASP A 104 7.58 -7.65 3.34
C ASP A 104 6.23 -7.03 3.71
N VAL A 105 6.14 -6.34 4.84
CA VAL A 105 4.96 -5.56 5.25
C VAL A 105 5.32 -4.08 5.22
N VAL A 106 4.81 -3.35 4.22
CA VAL A 106 5.07 -1.92 4.04
C VAL A 106 3.98 -1.11 4.75
N ILE A 107 4.39 -0.28 5.71
CA ILE A 107 3.50 0.56 6.53
C ILE A 107 3.88 2.04 6.31
N PRO A 108 3.30 2.72 5.31
CA PRO A 108 3.35 4.18 5.24
C PRO A 108 2.59 4.81 6.40
N TYR A 109 3.19 5.83 7.02
CA TYR A 109 2.53 6.61 8.04
C TYR A 109 2.91 8.10 7.97
N PHE A 110 1.99 8.94 8.40
CA PHE A 110 2.15 10.37 8.59
C PHE A 110 1.49 10.74 9.91
N HIS A 111 2.28 11.27 10.86
CA HIS A 111 1.87 11.46 12.25
C HIS A 111 1.32 10.17 12.90
N LEU A 112 0.43 10.29 13.90
CA LEU A 112 -0.32 9.17 14.48
C LEU A 112 0.58 8.02 14.98
N GLN A 113 1.67 8.37 15.66
CA GLN A 113 2.65 7.44 16.20
C GLN A 113 2.05 6.39 17.13
N LYS A 114 1.00 6.74 17.90
CA LYS A 114 0.33 5.80 18.81
C LYS A 114 -0.40 4.71 18.02
N ILE A 115 -1.27 5.10 17.10
CA ILE A 115 -2.03 4.18 16.23
C ILE A 115 -1.06 3.32 15.41
N THR A 116 -0.01 3.93 14.85
CA THR A 116 1.03 3.22 14.10
C THR A 116 1.74 2.17 14.96
N SER A 117 2.01 2.48 16.23
CA SER A 117 2.64 1.55 17.17
C SER A 117 1.72 0.37 17.52
N GLU A 118 0.42 0.61 17.69
CA GLU A 118 -0.58 -0.44 17.91
C GLU A 118 -0.69 -1.38 16.70
N CYS A 119 -0.70 -0.81 15.48
CA CYS A 119 -0.67 -1.58 14.25
C CYS A 119 0.57 -2.48 14.17
N ILE A 120 1.76 -1.91 14.40
CA ILE A 120 3.04 -2.65 14.44
C ILE A 120 2.99 -3.77 15.48
N GLN A 121 2.51 -3.50 16.69
CA GLN A 121 2.40 -4.51 17.75
C GLN A 121 1.46 -5.66 17.34
N SER A 122 0.35 -5.36 16.66
CA SER A 122 -0.56 -6.40 16.16
C SER A 122 0.13 -7.30 15.12
N ILE A 123 0.94 -6.73 14.22
CA ILE A 123 1.71 -7.48 13.21
C ILE A 123 2.74 -8.36 13.89
N ILE A 124 3.48 -7.80 14.85
CA ILE A 124 4.49 -8.55 15.61
C ILE A 124 3.88 -9.75 16.32
N LYS A 125 2.69 -9.58 16.90
CA LYS A 125 1.99 -10.64 17.63
C LYS A 125 1.42 -11.74 16.72
N HIS A 126 1.00 -11.40 15.51
CA HIS A 126 0.14 -12.26 14.69
C HIS A 126 0.74 -12.70 13.35
N SER A 127 2.03 -12.44 13.14
CA SER A 127 2.75 -12.76 11.90
C SER A 127 4.02 -13.55 12.18
N LYS A 128 4.50 -14.29 11.19
CA LYS A 128 5.81 -14.96 11.21
C LYS A 128 6.51 -14.80 9.85
N ASN A 129 7.83 -14.92 9.84
CA ASN A 129 8.64 -14.92 8.61
C ASN A 129 8.49 -13.61 7.79
N TYR A 130 8.53 -12.47 8.48
CA TYR A 130 8.20 -11.15 7.92
C TYR A 130 9.26 -10.07 8.23
N ARG A 131 9.22 -8.97 7.48
CA ARG A 131 9.92 -7.70 7.79
C ARG A 131 8.92 -6.59 7.73
N ILE A 132 8.97 -5.69 8.70
CA ILE A 132 8.22 -4.45 8.65
C ILE A 132 9.08 -3.37 7.98
N ILE A 133 8.57 -2.75 6.92
CA ILE A 133 9.14 -1.54 6.32
C ILE A 133 8.21 -0.38 6.67
N ALA A 134 8.50 0.31 7.77
CA ALA A 134 7.77 1.51 8.15
C ALA A 134 8.34 2.72 7.41
N THR A 135 7.49 3.52 6.77
CA THR A 135 7.92 4.70 6.01
C THR A 135 7.24 5.94 6.58
N ALA A 136 8.00 6.87 7.16
CA ALA A 136 7.49 8.13 7.70
C ALA A 136 7.51 9.22 6.63
N ASP A 137 6.43 10.01 6.53
CA ASP A 137 6.23 11.01 5.47
C ASP A 137 6.03 12.43 5.98
N GLY A 138 7.06 13.04 6.55
CA GLY A 138 6.98 14.38 7.17
C GLY A 138 6.52 14.36 8.63
N SER A 139 6.49 13.19 9.28
CA SER A 139 6.31 13.07 10.73
C SER A 139 7.47 13.72 11.49
N THR A 140 7.19 14.26 12.68
CA THR A 140 8.22 14.90 13.51
C THR A 140 9.27 13.89 14.00
N PRO A 141 10.50 14.34 14.34
CA PRO A 141 11.53 13.46 14.91
C PRO A 141 11.10 12.74 16.20
N THR A 142 10.19 13.33 16.97
CA THR A 142 9.64 12.70 18.19
C THR A 142 8.68 11.58 17.86
N GLU A 143 7.76 11.80 16.91
CA GLU A 143 6.84 10.75 16.44
C GLU A 143 7.59 9.60 15.79
N ALA A 144 8.59 9.91 14.96
CA ALA A 144 9.44 8.90 14.33
C ALA A 144 10.17 8.03 15.36
N ARG A 145 10.67 8.62 16.45
CA ARG A 145 11.33 7.87 17.54
C ARG A 145 10.39 6.92 18.26
N VAL A 146 9.12 7.30 18.45
CA VAL A 146 8.11 6.42 19.07
C VAL A 146 7.86 5.20 18.17
N VAL A 147 7.67 5.42 16.87
CA VAL A 147 7.49 4.31 15.92
C VAL A 147 8.75 3.43 15.84
N ALA A 148 9.94 4.03 15.83
CA ALA A 148 11.20 3.28 15.86
C ALA A 148 11.32 2.38 17.09
N ALA A 149 10.84 2.83 18.25
CA ALA A 149 10.80 2.01 19.46
C ALA A 149 9.81 0.84 19.34
N ALA A 150 8.63 1.06 18.76
CA ALA A 150 7.63 0.03 18.53
C ALA A 150 8.09 -1.08 17.56
N LEU A 151 8.98 -0.76 16.62
CA LEU A 151 9.54 -1.72 15.65
C LEU A 151 10.57 -2.68 16.25
N LYS A 152 11.23 -2.31 17.36
CA LYS A 152 12.34 -3.09 17.93
C LYS A 152 12.06 -4.56 18.20
N PRO A 153 10.83 -4.97 18.63
CA PRO A 153 10.53 -6.39 18.86
C PRO A 153 10.19 -7.19 17.59
N ALA A 154 10.15 -6.55 16.41
CA ALA A 154 9.88 -7.25 15.15
C ALA A 154 11.01 -8.21 14.77
N GLU A 155 10.68 -9.28 14.03
CA GLU A 155 11.68 -10.24 13.51
C GLU A 155 12.74 -9.53 12.66
N GLU A 156 12.30 -8.65 11.77
CA GLU A 156 13.15 -7.74 10.99
C GLU A 156 12.38 -6.42 10.76
N PHE A 157 13.07 -5.29 10.77
CA PHE A 157 12.46 -4.02 10.39
C PHE A 157 13.41 -3.06 9.67
N ILE A 158 12.84 -2.19 8.83
CA ILE A 158 13.49 -1.02 8.26
C ILE A 158 12.57 0.18 8.51
N HIS A 159 13.14 1.28 9.02
CA HIS A 159 12.41 2.52 9.25
C HIS A 159 12.93 3.64 8.36
N LEU A 160 12.20 3.98 7.30
CA LEU A 160 12.56 5.03 6.36
C LEU A 160 11.90 6.35 6.76
N VAL A 161 12.66 7.28 7.36
CA VAL A 161 12.15 8.60 7.75
C VAL A 161 12.37 9.61 6.61
N ASN A 162 11.34 10.37 6.24
CA ASN A 162 11.46 11.51 5.32
C ASN A 162 10.95 12.77 6.02
N PRO A 163 11.67 13.91 5.96
CA PRO A 163 11.19 15.16 6.53
C PRO A 163 10.11 15.85 5.69
N GLN A 164 9.93 15.46 4.43
CA GLN A 164 8.94 16.04 3.52
C GLN A 164 7.73 15.11 3.37
N ASN A 165 6.53 15.67 3.28
CA ASN A 165 5.32 14.91 2.98
C ASN A 165 5.20 14.75 1.45
N LEU A 166 5.43 13.54 0.96
CA LEU A 166 5.34 13.15 -0.45
C LEU A 166 3.93 12.67 -0.84
N GLY A 167 3.05 12.48 0.15
CA GLY A 167 1.78 11.82 0.02
C GLY A 167 1.90 10.30 0.13
N PHE A 168 0.78 9.66 0.45
CA PHE A 168 0.69 8.22 0.68
C PHE A 168 1.34 7.37 -0.43
N PRO A 169 1.07 7.56 -1.74
CA PRO A 169 1.74 6.77 -2.77
C PRO A 169 3.22 7.08 -2.89
N GLY A 170 3.62 8.35 -2.81
CA GLY A 170 5.03 8.75 -2.81
C GLY A 170 5.81 8.04 -1.70
N ASN A 171 5.25 8.00 -0.50
CA ASN A 171 5.84 7.36 0.66
C ASN A 171 5.83 5.83 0.58
N THR A 172 4.72 5.20 0.21
CA THR A 172 4.62 3.75 -0.05
C THR A 172 5.68 3.30 -1.06
N ASN A 173 5.88 4.09 -2.11
CA ASN A 173 6.89 3.79 -3.13
C ASN A 173 8.31 3.79 -2.60
N ARG A 174 8.61 4.51 -1.52
CA ARG A 174 9.92 4.43 -0.85
C ARG A 174 10.13 3.05 -0.25
N GLY A 175 9.12 2.50 0.42
CA GLY A 175 9.16 1.16 0.97
C GLY A 175 9.26 0.09 -0.11
N LEU A 176 8.43 0.21 -1.16
CA LEU A 176 8.41 -0.75 -2.28
C LEU A 176 9.72 -0.81 -3.08
N ARG A 177 10.64 0.16 -2.95
CA ARG A 177 11.95 0.13 -3.64
C ARG A 177 12.95 -0.83 -3.00
N ILE A 178 12.76 -1.16 -1.73
CA ILE A 178 13.72 -1.96 -0.96
C ILE A 178 13.21 -3.37 -0.63
N ILE A 179 12.01 -3.72 -1.11
CA ILE A 179 11.44 -5.06 -0.90
C ILE A 179 12.20 -6.12 -1.71
N ASP A 180 12.36 -7.29 -1.09
CA ASP A 180 13.04 -8.44 -1.69
C ASP A 180 12.45 -9.79 -1.29
N ALA A 181 11.41 -9.82 -0.44
CA ALA A 181 10.68 -11.06 -0.15
C ALA A 181 9.78 -11.52 -1.31
N LYS A 182 9.31 -12.76 -1.18
CA LYS A 182 8.42 -13.42 -2.13
C LYS A 182 7.06 -12.71 -2.25
N TYR A 183 6.51 -12.25 -1.14
CA TYR A 183 5.24 -11.53 -1.09
C TYR A 183 5.39 -10.18 -0.38
N VAL A 184 4.59 -9.21 -0.81
CA VAL A 184 4.53 -7.89 -0.17
C VAL A 184 3.09 -7.57 0.19
N ALA A 185 2.88 -7.18 1.44
CA ALA A 185 1.63 -6.59 1.92
C ALA A 185 1.86 -5.09 2.13
N VAL A 186 1.08 -4.26 1.47
CA VAL A 186 1.03 -2.82 1.73
C VAL A 186 -0.23 -2.56 2.54
N ILE A 187 -0.08 -1.99 3.73
CA ILE A 187 -1.21 -1.78 4.65
C ILE A 187 -1.19 -0.36 5.23
N ASN A 188 -2.35 0.14 5.61
CA ASN A 188 -2.46 1.39 6.37
C ASN A 188 -1.89 1.20 7.79
N ASN A 189 -1.54 2.31 8.43
CA ASN A 189 -0.94 2.33 9.76
C ASN A 189 -1.94 2.21 10.92
N ASP A 190 -3.23 2.04 10.62
CA ASP A 190 -4.36 1.99 11.56
C ASP A 190 -5.09 0.64 11.58
N LEU A 191 -4.41 -0.42 11.15
CA LEU A 191 -4.97 -1.77 11.16
C LEU A 191 -4.59 -2.55 12.42
N THR A 192 -5.54 -3.34 12.92
CA THR A 192 -5.27 -4.46 13.84
C THR A 192 -5.43 -5.77 13.08
N VAL A 193 -4.33 -6.49 12.87
CA VAL A 193 -4.35 -7.78 12.17
C VAL A 193 -4.71 -8.92 13.12
N ARG A 194 -5.24 -10.02 12.55
CA ARG A 194 -5.53 -11.27 13.26
C ARG A 194 -4.48 -12.32 12.94
N GLU A 195 -4.49 -13.42 13.71
CA GLU A 195 -3.59 -14.55 13.50
C GLU A 195 -3.60 -15.05 12.06
N ASN A 196 -2.39 -15.32 11.53
CA ASN A 196 -2.16 -15.92 10.21
C ASN A 196 -2.70 -15.10 9.02
N TRP A 197 -2.83 -13.78 9.16
CA TRP A 197 -3.38 -12.93 8.10
C TRP A 197 -2.54 -12.92 6.82
N LEU A 198 -1.21 -12.98 6.93
CA LEU A 198 -0.30 -13.04 5.76
C LEU A 198 -0.49 -14.34 4.98
N GLU A 199 -0.59 -15.46 5.66
CA GLU A 199 -0.86 -16.78 5.08
C GLU A 199 -2.25 -16.83 4.43
N ALA A 200 -3.24 -16.19 5.05
CA ALA A 200 -4.58 -16.08 4.48
C ALA A 200 -4.58 -15.26 3.17
N LEU A 201 -3.86 -14.14 3.14
CA LEU A 201 -3.66 -13.32 1.94
C LEU A 201 -2.92 -14.09 0.85
N GLU A 202 -1.82 -14.78 1.20
CA GLU A 202 -1.08 -15.63 0.27
C GLU A 202 -1.99 -16.71 -0.33
N LYS A 203 -2.74 -17.44 0.51
CA LYS A 203 -3.61 -18.52 0.05
C LYS A 203 -4.65 -18.01 -0.94
N GLU A 204 -5.24 -16.84 -0.69
CA GLU A 204 -6.21 -16.23 -1.59
C GLU A 204 -5.56 -15.73 -2.89
N TYR A 205 -4.35 -15.16 -2.81
CA TYR A 205 -3.56 -14.75 -3.97
C TYR A 205 -3.25 -15.94 -4.89
N LEU A 206 -2.78 -17.05 -4.32
CA LEU A 206 -2.43 -18.26 -5.08
C LEU A 206 -3.64 -18.91 -5.77
N LYS A 207 -4.82 -18.89 -5.14
CA LYS A 207 -6.06 -19.38 -5.77
C LYS A 207 -6.43 -18.60 -7.04
N ARG A 208 -5.98 -17.35 -7.15
CA ARG A 208 -6.27 -16.46 -8.29
C ARG A 208 -5.20 -16.49 -9.38
N GLY A 209 -4.24 -17.42 -9.27
CA GLY A 209 -3.27 -17.70 -10.33
C GLY A 209 -1.92 -16.99 -10.20
N GLY A 210 -1.71 -16.19 -9.16
CA GLY A 210 -0.47 -15.45 -8.95
C GLY A 210 -0.37 -14.17 -9.80
#